data_AF-A0A7C5V649-F1
#
_entry.id   AF-A0A7C5V649-F1
#
_cell.length_a   1.000
_cell.length_b   1.000
_cell.length_c   1.000
_cell.angle_alpha   90.00
_cell.angle_beta   90.00
_cell.angle_gamma   90.00
#
_symmetry.space_group_name_H-M   'P 1'
#
loop_
_entity.id
_entity.type
_entity.pdbx_description
1 polymer ?
#
loop_
_entity_poly.entity_id
_entity_poly.type
_entity_poly.pdbx_seq_one_letter_code
_entity_poly.pdbx_strand_id
1 'polypeptide(L)'
;MTSRGSSITKHFNKSNLEHTTSQSTSWASRHGIGLAFPSAISGLAVALTFPNYSWSLLAWVAVSPFLMALGRAQRLREVIWTTLVFGFFYFYFSLWWLNTLTIFNPFIPLGIVLLGVALSGYLVAFSVPAWFVMRRLSAQWIPLVLATLWVAVEYLRGLGPFGFPWNYLGHSQLPTFPKLAQCADIAGVYGISWLIVFANALFATAALCRWKEIKWTTVARQLALPLAALLVVLYCVIRIYPDHALLKVEAMRQSDAEGTIRIAVLQPNISQLEKVGYYSATSEEEALAAEQQMTSTTLRLLEETSGSQAKLIVMPESSFNSTYFVYQKELHETLARYARALDADILFGADRRETQSDYAARLRHPFTGHSERSFPNLVVRSMEGQPVLLEEPEETVPTVAAFLVRREEGLTSTVYDKIHLVPFGETAPIFDRIPFFQEYILMVGTYARGTEYTIFQ
;
A
#
# COMPACT_ATOMS: atom_id res chain seq x y z
N MET A 1 -16.61 -76.45 -45.86
CA MET A 1 -16.39 -76.89 -44.47
C MET A 1 -16.00 -75.69 -43.63
N THR A 2 -16.95 -75.23 -42.81
CA THR A 2 -16.84 -74.41 -41.58
C THR A 2 -15.62 -73.51 -41.35
N SER A 3 -15.83 -72.18 -41.42
CA SER A 3 -15.16 -71.23 -40.51
C SER A 3 -16.22 -70.32 -39.86
N ARG A 4 -16.24 -70.29 -38.52
CA ARG A 4 -17.14 -69.46 -37.70
C ARG A 4 -16.53 -68.07 -37.57
N GLY A 5 -17.25 -67.04 -37.98
CA GLY A 5 -16.99 -65.65 -37.59
C GLY A 5 -17.66 -65.34 -36.25
N SER A 6 -16.90 -64.84 -35.27
CA SER A 6 -17.45 -64.26 -34.05
C SER A 6 -17.42 -62.72 -34.15
N SER A 7 -18.61 -62.13 -34.20
CA SER A 7 -18.83 -60.70 -34.01
C SER A 7 -18.93 -60.44 -32.51
N ILE A 8 -17.97 -59.71 -31.93
CA ILE A 8 -18.06 -59.18 -30.57
C ILE A 8 -18.62 -57.75 -30.66
N THR A 9 -19.93 -57.61 -30.52
CA THR A 9 -20.60 -56.34 -30.27
C THR A 9 -20.43 -55.98 -28.79
N LYS A 10 -19.52 -55.07 -28.46
CA LYS A 10 -19.45 -54.45 -27.13
C LYS A 10 -20.64 -53.51 -26.94
N HIS A 11 -21.64 -53.94 -26.16
CA HIS A 11 -22.63 -53.04 -25.58
C HIS A 11 -21.95 -52.11 -24.56
N PHE A 12 -21.66 -50.88 -24.96
CA PHE A 12 -21.28 -49.81 -24.04
C PHE A 12 -22.52 -49.33 -23.29
N ASN A 13 -22.60 -49.69 -22.02
CA ASN A 13 -23.71 -49.34 -21.13
C ASN A 13 -23.60 -47.86 -20.71
N LYS A 14 -24.47 -46.98 -21.23
CA LYS A 14 -24.54 -45.54 -20.90
C LYS A 14 -24.79 -45.26 -19.42
N SER A 15 -25.32 -46.22 -18.66
CA SER A 15 -25.69 -46.03 -17.24
C SER A 15 -24.51 -45.81 -16.28
N ASN A 16 -23.30 -46.28 -16.61
CA ASN A 16 -22.13 -46.12 -15.73
C ASN A 16 -21.46 -44.74 -15.81
N LEU A 17 -21.70 -43.97 -16.88
CA LEU A 17 -21.19 -42.59 -17.04
C LEU A 17 -22.06 -41.55 -16.31
N GLU A 18 -23.36 -41.83 -16.15
CA GLU A 18 -24.29 -40.95 -15.43
C GLU A 18 -24.16 -41.10 -13.90
N HIS A 19 -23.83 -42.30 -13.41
CA HIS A 19 -23.63 -42.54 -11.96
C HIS A 19 -22.34 -41.90 -11.40
N THR A 20 -21.28 -41.81 -12.20
CA THR A 20 -19.99 -41.22 -11.78
C THR A 20 -20.00 -39.69 -11.78
N THR A 21 -20.73 -39.06 -12.71
CA THR A 21 -20.92 -37.59 -12.75
C THR A 21 -21.89 -37.09 -11.67
N SER A 22 -22.91 -37.87 -11.32
CA SER A 22 -23.84 -37.60 -10.21
C SER A 22 -23.16 -37.66 -8.83
N GLN A 23 -22.25 -38.62 -8.61
CA GLN A 23 -21.54 -38.72 -7.33
C GLN A 23 -20.46 -37.65 -7.14
N SER A 24 -19.72 -37.25 -8.18
CA SER A 24 -18.68 -36.22 -8.08
C SER A 24 -19.26 -34.82 -7.85
N THR A 25 -20.40 -34.51 -8.48
CA THR A 25 -21.17 -33.28 -8.23
C THR A 25 -21.75 -33.24 -6.81
N SER A 26 -22.08 -34.39 -6.22
CA SER A 26 -22.53 -34.48 -4.81
C SER A 26 -21.42 -34.21 -3.79
N TRP A 27 -20.17 -34.58 -4.08
CA TRP A 27 -19.05 -34.38 -3.15
C TRP A 27 -18.54 -32.92 -3.14
N ALA A 28 -18.40 -32.33 -4.33
CA ALA A 28 -17.98 -30.93 -4.49
C ALA A 28 -19.03 -29.92 -3.98
N SER A 29 -20.33 -30.26 -4.08
CA SER A 29 -21.42 -29.47 -3.51
C SER A 29 -21.54 -29.60 -1.99
N ARG A 30 -21.20 -30.76 -1.40
CA ARG A 30 -21.21 -30.97 0.05
C ARG A 30 -20.13 -30.16 0.80
N HIS A 31 -18.99 -29.88 0.14
CA HIS A 31 -17.84 -29.19 0.73
C HIS A 31 -17.61 -27.76 0.22
N GLY A 32 -18.52 -27.19 -0.58
CA GLY A 32 -18.38 -25.81 -1.09
C GLY A 32 -17.30 -25.62 -2.16
N ILE A 33 -16.68 -26.70 -2.65
CA ILE A 33 -15.58 -26.69 -3.63
C ILE A 33 -16.05 -26.08 -4.97
N GLY A 34 -17.32 -26.28 -5.34
CA GLY A 34 -17.89 -25.68 -6.54
C GLY A 34 -17.96 -24.15 -6.54
N LEU A 35 -17.92 -23.50 -5.36
CA LEU A 35 -17.91 -22.04 -5.21
C LEU A 35 -16.49 -21.47 -5.10
N ALA A 36 -15.51 -22.31 -4.76
CA ALA A 36 -14.12 -21.90 -4.60
C ALA A 36 -13.48 -21.52 -5.95
N PHE A 37 -13.75 -22.28 -7.02
CA PHE A 37 -13.19 -22.01 -8.34
C PHE A 37 -13.52 -20.62 -8.91
N PRO A 38 -14.80 -20.19 -9.01
CA PRO A 38 -15.10 -18.83 -9.48
C PRO A 38 -14.54 -17.75 -8.57
N SER A 39 -14.38 -18.03 -7.27
CA SER A 39 -13.80 -17.11 -6.30
C SER A 39 -12.29 -16.95 -6.48
N ALA A 40 -11.57 -18.04 -6.74
CA ALA A 40 -10.15 -18.00 -7.06
C ALA A 40 -9.89 -17.23 -8.36
N ILE A 41 -10.68 -17.49 -9.41
CA ILE A 41 -10.58 -16.74 -10.68
C ILE A 41 -10.86 -15.26 -10.46
N SER A 42 -11.90 -14.94 -9.68
CA SER A 42 -12.24 -13.55 -9.34
C SER A 42 -11.10 -12.87 -8.58
N GLY A 43 -10.48 -13.54 -7.61
CA GLY A 43 -9.34 -13.01 -6.85
C GLY A 43 -8.12 -12.74 -7.74
N LEU A 44 -7.78 -13.70 -8.61
CA LEU A 44 -6.73 -13.53 -9.61
C LEU A 44 -7.04 -12.38 -10.57
N ALA A 45 -8.26 -12.30 -11.07
CA ALA A 45 -8.69 -11.24 -11.98
C ALA A 45 -8.57 -9.86 -11.32
N VAL A 46 -8.90 -9.73 -10.03
CA VAL A 46 -8.69 -8.49 -9.27
C VAL A 46 -7.20 -8.19 -9.11
N ALA A 47 -6.35 -9.19 -8.82
CA ALA A 47 -4.91 -9.00 -8.70
C ALA A 47 -4.28 -8.43 -9.99
N LEU A 48 -4.75 -8.86 -11.17
CA LEU A 48 -4.30 -8.37 -12.48
C LEU A 48 -4.69 -6.90 -12.78
N THR A 49 -5.52 -6.28 -11.95
CA THR A 49 -5.89 -4.86 -12.10
C THR A 49 -4.84 -3.91 -11.54
N PHE A 50 -3.89 -4.42 -10.73
CA PHE A 50 -2.84 -3.65 -10.07
C PHE A 50 -1.55 -3.58 -10.91
N PRO A 51 -0.57 -2.75 -10.52
CA PRO A 51 0.68 -2.56 -11.26
C PRO A 51 1.39 -3.89 -11.62
N ASN A 52 2.16 -3.88 -12.72
CA ASN A 52 2.65 -5.00 -13.57
C ASN A 52 1.73 -5.35 -14.74
N TYR A 53 0.42 -5.39 -14.51
CA TYR A 53 -0.55 -5.70 -15.57
C TYR A 53 -1.49 -4.53 -15.86
N SER A 54 -1.97 -3.85 -14.80
CA SER A 54 -2.79 -2.64 -14.90
C SER A 54 -4.03 -2.79 -15.80
N TRP A 55 -4.70 -3.95 -15.75
CA TRP A 55 -5.92 -4.21 -16.52
C TRP A 55 -7.14 -3.50 -15.88
N SER A 56 -7.12 -2.18 -15.85
CA SER A 56 -8.09 -1.33 -15.12
C SER A 56 -9.55 -1.60 -15.50
N LEU A 57 -9.81 -1.93 -16.78
CA LEU A 57 -11.14 -2.31 -17.26
C LEU A 57 -11.66 -3.60 -16.63
N LEU A 58 -10.77 -4.57 -16.36
CA LEU A 58 -11.14 -5.83 -15.75
C LEU A 58 -11.73 -5.63 -14.36
N ALA A 59 -11.30 -4.61 -13.60
CA ALA A 59 -11.80 -4.31 -12.26
C ALA A 59 -13.33 -4.17 -12.21
N TRP A 60 -13.96 -3.64 -13.27
CA TRP A 60 -15.40 -3.40 -13.36
C TRP A 60 -16.25 -4.67 -13.45
N VAL A 61 -15.62 -5.82 -13.68
CA VAL A 61 -16.29 -7.13 -13.73
C VAL A 61 -15.58 -8.20 -12.89
N ALA A 62 -14.36 -7.95 -12.42
CA ALA A 62 -13.50 -8.94 -11.76
C ALA A 62 -14.06 -9.46 -10.44
N VAL A 63 -14.81 -8.66 -9.68
CA VAL A 63 -15.40 -9.03 -8.37
C VAL A 63 -16.72 -9.79 -8.55
N SER A 64 -17.35 -9.67 -9.73
CA SER A 64 -18.67 -10.24 -10.01
C SER A 64 -18.75 -11.76 -9.81
N PRO A 65 -17.79 -12.59 -10.27
CA PRO A 65 -17.85 -14.04 -10.06
C PRO A 65 -17.78 -14.43 -8.58
N PHE A 66 -17.01 -13.70 -7.76
CA PHE A 66 -16.99 -13.88 -6.32
C PHE A 66 -18.34 -13.52 -5.68
N LEU A 67 -18.95 -12.39 -6.04
CA LEU A 67 -20.28 -12.03 -5.54
C LEU A 67 -21.34 -13.06 -5.96
N MET A 68 -21.26 -13.60 -7.17
CA MET A 68 -22.13 -14.70 -7.61
C MET A 68 -21.93 -15.95 -6.77
N ALA A 69 -20.69 -16.33 -6.48
CA ALA A 69 -20.39 -17.48 -5.62
C ALA A 69 -20.94 -17.26 -4.20
N LEU A 70 -20.74 -16.07 -3.64
CA LEU A 70 -21.25 -15.65 -2.35
C LEU A 70 -22.78 -15.73 -2.29
N GLY A 71 -23.49 -15.20 -3.29
CA GLY A 71 -24.95 -15.23 -3.35
C GLY A 71 -25.55 -16.64 -3.50
N ARG A 72 -24.75 -17.61 -3.97
CA ARG A 72 -25.15 -19.03 -4.08
C ARG A 72 -24.82 -19.86 -2.84
N ALA A 73 -23.92 -19.38 -1.98
CA ALA A 73 -23.54 -20.06 -0.76
C ALA A 73 -24.77 -20.31 0.12
N GLN A 74 -24.94 -21.54 0.60
CA GLN A 74 -26.09 -21.96 1.39
C GLN A 74 -25.84 -21.87 2.89
N ARG A 75 -24.57 -21.91 3.30
CA ARG A 75 -24.16 -21.98 4.70
C ARG A 75 -23.06 -20.96 5.00
N LEU A 76 -22.95 -20.53 6.25
CA LEU A 76 -21.90 -19.61 6.69
C LEU A 76 -20.48 -20.14 6.39
N ARG A 77 -20.24 -21.45 6.54
CA ARG A 77 -18.95 -22.05 6.19
C ARG A 77 -18.59 -21.86 4.71
N GLU A 78 -19.57 -21.88 3.81
CA GLU A 78 -19.37 -21.70 2.38
C GLU A 78 -19.06 -20.23 2.08
N VAL A 79 -19.71 -19.31 2.79
CA VAL A 79 -19.40 -17.86 2.74
C VAL A 79 -17.96 -17.60 3.17
N ILE A 80 -17.56 -18.13 4.34
CA ILE A 80 -16.20 -17.96 4.86
C ILE A 80 -15.19 -18.57 3.88
N TRP A 81 -15.36 -19.83 3.47
CA TRP A 81 -14.42 -20.51 2.58
C TRP A 81 -14.26 -19.81 1.22
N THR A 82 -15.37 -19.45 0.58
CA THR A 82 -15.40 -18.72 -0.70
C THR A 82 -14.67 -17.37 -0.59
N THR A 83 -14.85 -16.68 0.55
CA THR A 83 -14.20 -15.40 0.83
C THR A 83 -12.71 -15.55 1.08
N LEU A 84 -12.29 -16.56 1.85
CA LEU A 84 -10.87 -16.83 2.08
C LEU A 84 -10.15 -17.20 0.78
N VAL A 85 -10.78 -17.98 -0.10
CA VAL A 85 -10.21 -18.31 -1.41
C VAL A 85 -10.10 -17.06 -2.28
N PHE A 86 -11.16 -16.25 -2.41
CA PHE A 86 -11.12 -15.00 -3.17
C PHE A 86 -10.04 -14.05 -2.64
N GLY A 87 -10.03 -13.79 -1.33
CA GLY A 87 -9.09 -12.91 -0.67
C GLY A 87 -7.64 -13.39 -0.79
N PHE A 88 -7.39 -14.70 -0.63
CA PHE A 88 -6.04 -15.24 -0.75
C PHE A 88 -5.48 -15.00 -2.14
N PHE A 89 -6.21 -15.37 -3.19
CA PHE A 89 -5.76 -15.16 -4.57
C PHE A 89 -5.64 -13.68 -4.94
N TYR A 90 -6.50 -12.82 -4.40
CA TYR A 90 -6.35 -11.39 -4.57
C TYR A 90 -5.08 -10.86 -3.88
N PHE A 91 -4.98 -11.01 -2.57
CA PHE A 91 -3.90 -10.39 -1.79
C PHE A 91 -2.54 -11.03 -2.08
N TYR A 92 -2.45 -12.35 -2.15
CA TYR A 92 -1.18 -13.05 -2.40
C TYR A 92 -0.54 -12.62 -3.73
N PHE A 93 -1.31 -12.63 -4.82
CA PHE A 93 -0.78 -12.27 -6.14
C PHE A 93 -0.57 -10.76 -6.28
N SER A 94 -1.44 -9.93 -5.70
CA SER A 94 -1.26 -8.46 -5.74
C SER A 94 -0.08 -7.96 -4.89
N LEU A 95 0.34 -8.75 -3.89
CA LEU A 95 1.47 -8.47 -3.01
C LEU A 95 2.68 -9.38 -3.30
N TRP A 96 2.67 -10.08 -4.44
CA TRP A 96 3.71 -11.02 -4.82
C TRP A 96 5.10 -10.37 -4.85
N TRP A 97 5.16 -9.07 -5.19
CA TRP A 97 6.40 -8.30 -5.22
C TRP A 97 7.15 -8.31 -3.89
N LEU A 98 6.49 -8.54 -2.74
CA LEU A 98 7.15 -8.65 -1.44
C LEU A 98 8.18 -9.78 -1.39
N ASN A 99 8.12 -10.76 -2.31
CA ASN A 99 9.16 -11.80 -2.42
C ASN A 99 10.55 -11.22 -2.73
N THR A 100 10.67 -9.98 -3.23
CA THR A 100 11.97 -9.30 -3.38
C THR A 100 12.69 -9.13 -2.05
N LEU A 101 11.98 -9.13 -0.92
CA LEU A 101 12.53 -9.00 0.42
C LEU A 101 13.15 -10.31 0.95
N THR A 102 13.03 -11.42 0.23
CA THR A 102 13.55 -12.74 0.65
C THR A 102 15.08 -12.72 0.85
N ILE A 103 15.78 -11.81 0.16
CA ILE A 103 17.22 -11.60 0.33
C ILE A 103 17.59 -11.12 1.74
N PHE A 104 16.66 -10.43 2.42
CA PHE A 104 16.86 -9.92 3.78
C PHE A 104 16.30 -10.89 4.83
N ASN A 105 15.22 -11.59 4.52
CA ASN A 105 14.63 -12.57 5.44
C ASN A 105 14.07 -13.79 4.69
N PRO A 106 14.58 -15.01 4.95
CA PRO A 106 14.15 -16.21 4.24
C PRO A 106 12.71 -16.65 4.56
N PHE A 107 12.08 -16.11 5.62
CA PHE A 107 10.69 -16.41 5.99
C PHE A 107 9.66 -15.55 5.26
N ILE A 108 10.08 -14.59 4.44
CA ILE A 108 9.18 -13.71 3.66
C ILE A 108 8.12 -14.47 2.87
N PRO A 109 8.43 -15.58 2.14
CA PRO A 109 7.40 -16.33 1.41
C PRO A 109 6.27 -16.85 2.31
N LEU A 110 6.60 -17.33 3.52
CA LEU A 110 5.60 -17.74 4.50
C LEU A 110 4.81 -16.53 5.01
N GLY A 111 5.50 -15.42 5.30
CA GLY A 111 4.88 -14.15 5.71
C GLY A 111 3.84 -13.64 4.72
N ILE A 112 4.12 -13.70 3.42
CA ILE A 112 3.18 -13.26 2.37
C ILE A 112 1.93 -14.17 2.31
N VAL A 113 2.09 -15.48 2.48
CA VAL A 113 0.96 -16.42 2.58
C VAL A 113 0.08 -16.07 3.78
N LEU A 114 0.69 -15.89 4.96
CA LEU A 114 -0.03 -15.55 6.19
C LEU A 114 -0.70 -14.18 6.09
N LEU A 115 -0.04 -13.20 5.49
CA LEU A 115 -0.59 -11.87 5.23
C LEU A 115 -1.81 -11.96 4.31
N GLY A 116 -1.75 -12.75 3.23
CA GLY A 116 -2.89 -12.99 2.34
C GLY A 116 -4.10 -13.56 3.09
N VAL A 117 -3.87 -14.52 3.99
CA VAL A 117 -4.92 -15.08 4.85
C VAL A 117 -5.46 -14.04 5.83
N ALA A 118 -4.60 -13.27 6.49
CA ALA A 118 -4.99 -12.22 7.44
C ALA A 118 -5.83 -11.13 6.76
N LEU A 119 -5.42 -10.66 5.58
CA LEU A 119 -6.15 -9.67 4.80
C LEU A 119 -7.50 -10.21 4.29
N SER A 120 -7.57 -11.51 3.98
CA SER A 120 -8.84 -12.19 3.65
C SER A 120 -9.82 -12.18 4.82
N GLY A 121 -9.33 -12.11 6.07
CA GLY A 121 -10.15 -11.94 7.27
C GLY A 121 -10.98 -10.65 7.24
N TYR A 122 -10.42 -9.52 6.76
CA TYR A 122 -11.18 -8.28 6.56
C TYR A 122 -12.34 -8.50 5.58
N LEU A 123 -12.12 -9.25 4.50
CA LEU A 123 -13.18 -9.53 3.52
C LEU A 123 -14.31 -10.41 4.09
N VAL A 124 -14.06 -11.21 5.13
CA VAL A 124 -15.15 -11.93 5.82
C VAL A 124 -16.11 -10.94 6.49
N ALA A 125 -15.61 -9.83 7.03
CA ALA A 125 -16.43 -8.76 7.58
C ALA A 125 -17.33 -8.08 6.52
N PHE A 126 -16.93 -8.14 5.23
CA PHE A 126 -17.79 -7.76 4.11
C PHE A 126 -18.78 -8.87 3.75
N SER A 127 -18.28 -10.09 3.54
CA SER A 127 -19.05 -11.18 2.94
C SER A 127 -20.20 -11.68 3.79
N VAL A 128 -20.05 -11.69 5.12
CA VAL A 128 -21.11 -12.13 6.03
C VAL A 128 -22.35 -11.22 5.94
N PRO A 129 -22.27 -9.89 6.16
CA PRO A 129 -23.42 -9.01 5.99
C PRO A 129 -23.89 -8.94 4.53
N ALA A 130 -22.98 -8.95 3.55
CA ALA A 130 -23.33 -9.01 2.13
C ALA A 130 -24.22 -10.22 1.80
N TRP A 131 -23.86 -11.41 2.31
CA TRP A 131 -24.65 -12.62 2.13
C TRP A 131 -26.07 -12.53 2.69
N PHE A 132 -26.25 -11.91 3.87
CA PHE A 132 -27.57 -11.65 4.42
C PHE A 132 -28.37 -10.65 3.57
N VAL A 133 -27.73 -9.56 3.14
CA VAL A 133 -28.33 -8.53 2.27
C VAL A 133 -28.85 -9.12 0.97
N MET A 134 -28.05 -9.95 0.29
CA MET A 134 -28.40 -10.58 -0.99
C MET A 134 -29.58 -11.57 -0.89
N ARG A 135 -29.94 -11.99 0.32
CA ARG A 135 -31.08 -12.89 0.61
C ARG A 135 -32.34 -12.15 1.06
N ARG A 136 -32.21 -10.93 1.58
CA ARG A 136 -33.30 -10.20 2.24
C ARG A 136 -33.77 -8.98 1.45
N LEU A 137 -32.89 -8.33 0.70
CA LEU A 137 -33.24 -7.12 -0.05
C LEU A 137 -33.70 -7.43 -1.48
N SER A 138 -34.52 -6.52 -2.03
CA SER A 138 -34.87 -6.54 -3.45
C SER A 138 -33.66 -6.19 -4.32
N ALA A 139 -33.62 -6.71 -5.56
CA ALA A 139 -32.45 -6.62 -6.44
C ALA A 139 -31.98 -5.17 -6.69
N GLN A 140 -32.88 -4.19 -6.69
CA GLN A 140 -32.56 -2.78 -6.88
C GLN A 140 -31.63 -2.19 -5.78
N TRP A 141 -31.69 -2.71 -4.55
CA TRP A 141 -30.93 -2.18 -3.41
C TRP A 141 -29.63 -2.93 -3.14
N ILE A 142 -29.49 -4.15 -3.65
CA ILE A 142 -28.31 -4.98 -3.43
C ILE A 142 -27.02 -4.27 -3.87
N PRO A 143 -26.91 -3.67 -5.08
CA PRO A 143 -25.67 -3.02 -5.52
C PRO A 143 -25.21 -1.88 -4.61
N LEU A 144 -26.17 -1.04 -4.18
CA LEU A 144 -25.91 0.09 -3.29
C LEU A 144 -25.30 -0.37 -1.96
N VAL A 145 -25.93 -1.37 -1.33
CA VAL A 145 -25.52 -1.86 -0.01
C VAL A 145 -24.20 -2.62 -0.11
N LEU A 146 -24.00 -3.44 -1.14
CA LEU A 146 -22.73 -4.16 -1.33
C LEU A 146 -21.55 -3.21 -1.55
N ALA A 147 -21.71 -2.20 -2.41
CA ALA A 147 -20.67 -1.20 -2.64
C ALA A 147 -20.30 -0.44 -1.34
N THR A 148 -21.30 -0.10 -0.54
CA THR A 148 -21.13 0.59 0.74
C THR A 148 -20.41 -0.28 1.76
N LEU A 149 -20.81 -1.55 1.90
CA LEU A 149 -20.15 -2.50 2.81
C LEU A 149 -18.69 -2.74 2.41
N TRP A 150 -18.40 -2.85 1.11
CA TRP A 150 -17.03 -3.06 0.62
C TRP A 150 -16.12 -1.90 1.02
N VAL A 151 -16.56 -0.67 0.76
CA VAL A 151 -15.78 0.52 1.07
C VAL A 151 -15.63 0.71 2.57
N ALA A 152 -16.64 0.37 3.37
CA ALA A 152 -16.50 0.37 4.83
C ALA A 152 -15.38 -0.59 5.28
N VAL A 153 -15.28 -1.77 4.68
CA VAL A 153 -14.20 -2.73 4.98
C VAL A 153 -12.84 -2.25 4.45
N GLU A 154 -12.78 -1.62 3.28
CA GLU A 154 -11.55 -0.98 2.80
C GLU A 154 -11.07 0.11 3.75
N TYR A 155 -11.98 0.97 4.23
CA TYR A 155 -11.67 2.00 5.22
C TYR A 155 -11.15 1.39 6.52
N LEU A 156 -11.85 0.39 7.07
CA LEU A 156 -11.42 -0.33 8.28
C LEU A 156 -10.03 -0.95 8.12
N ARG A 157 -9.70 -1.47 6.94
CA ARG A 157 -8.38 -2.04 6.63
C ARG A 157 -7.25 -1.01 6.63
N GLY A 158 -7.56 0.28 6.57
CA GLY A 158 -6.59 1.38 6.70
C GLY A 158 -6.38 1.88 8.13
N LEU A 159 -7.15 1.39 9.11
CA LEU A 159 -7.12 1.90 10.47
C LEU A 159 -6.26 1.07 11.43
N GLY A 160 -5.78 1.73 12.48
CA GLY A 160 -5.15 1.09 13.62
C GLY A 160 -3.73 0.56 13.34
N PRO A 161 -3.13 -0.14 14.31
CA PRO A 161 -1.74 -0.60 14.23
C PRO A 161 -1.52 -1.73 13.21
N PHE A 162 -2.61 -2.40 12.78
CA PHE A 162 -2.60 -3.43 11.73
C PHE A 162 -3.17 -2.92 10.40
N GLY A 163 -3.27 -1.58 10.26
CA GLY A 163 -3.70 -0.96 9.02
C GLY A 163 -2.78 -1.36 7.87
N PHE A 164 -3.35 -1.87 6.79
CA PHE A 164 -2.64 -2.26 5.59
C PHE A 164 -3.41 -1.77 4.35
N PRO A 165 -3.36 -0.47 4.02
CA PRO A 165 -4.17 0.17 2.98
C PRO A 165 -3.69 -0.08 1.53
N TRP A 166 -3.04 -1.22 1.28
CA TRP A 166 -2.52 -1.57 -0.04
C TRP A 166 -3.60 -2.03 -1.00
N ASN A 167 -3.45 -1.68 -2.28
CA ASN A 167 -4.27 -2.21 -3.37
C ASN A 167 -5.80 -2.03 -3.14
N TYR A 168 -6.27 -0.88 -2.66
CA TYR A 168 -7.72 -0.58 -2.76
C TYR A 168 -8.20 -0.63 -4.20
N LEU A 169 -9.44 -1.10 -4.41
CA LEU A 169 -9.93 -1.34 -5.77
C LEU A 169 -9.93 -0.06 -6.61
N GLY A 170 -10.17 1.10 -6.00
CA GLY A 170 -10.10 2.40 -6.67
C GLY A 170 -8.72 2.74 -7.26
N HIS A 171 -7.61 2.27 -6.64
CA HIS A 171 -6.26 2.49 -7.17
C HIS A 171 -6.06 1.83 -8.54
N SER A 172 -6.81 0.78 -8.86
CA SER A 172 -6.72 0.10 -10.15
C SER A 172 -7.06 1.00 -11.34
N GLN A 173 -7.72 2.14 -11.13
CA GLN A 173 -8.19 2.99 -12.23
C GLN A 173 -7.17 4.02 -12.70
N LEU A 174 -6.20 4.37 -11.87
CA LEU A 174 -5.24 5.45 -12.18
C LEU A 174 -4.45 5.20 -13.48
N PRO A 175 -3.93 3.98 -13.78
CA PRO A 175 -3.11 3.76 -14.98
C PRO A 175 -3.85 3.97 -16.32
N THR A 176 -5.14 3.64 -16.39
CA THR A 176 -5.90 3.71 -17.65
C THR A 176 -6.89 4.88 -17.68
N PHE A 177 -7.45 5.27 -16.53
CA PHE A 177 -8.53 6.25 -16.42
C PHE A 177 -8.18 7.39 -15.45
N PRO A 178 -7.12 8.19 -15.72
CA PRO A 178 -6.75 9.30 -14.84
C PRO A 178 -7.87 10.34 -14.68
N LYS A 179 -8.72 10.54 -15.70
CA LYS A 179 -9.91 11.42 -15.59
C LYS A 179 -10.91 10.95 -14.54
N LEU A 180 -11.13 9.63 -14.43
CA LEU A 180 -11.94 9.06 -13.38
C LEU A 180 -11.26 9.23 -12.02
N ALA A 181 -9.93 9.01 -11.96
CA ALA A 181 -9.18 9.14 -10.71
C ALA A 181 -9.24 10.54 -10.09
N GLN A 182 -9.50 11.59 -10.87
CA GLN A 182 -9.63 12.96 -10.36
C GLN A 182 -10.77 13.12 -9.34
N CYS A 183 -11.86 12.34 -9.42
CA CYS A 183 -12.96 12.44 -8.45
C CYS A 183 -12.60 11.94 -7.04
N ALA A 184 -11.39 11.40 -6.86
CA ALA A 184 -10.86 11.09 -5.53
C ALA A 184 -10.75 12.32 -4.63
N ASP A 185 -10.74 13.55 -5.16
CA ASP A 185 -10.77 14.76 -4.33
C ASP A 185 -12.15 15.04 -3.68
N ILE A 186 -13.23 14.38 -4.13
CA ILE A 186 -14.57 14.47 -3.53
C ILE A 186 -14.73 13.46 -2.39
N ALA A 187 -14.43 12.19 -2.66
CA ALA A 187 -14.77 11.07 -1.78
C ALA A 187 -13.58 10.13 -1.48
N GLY A 188 -12.36 10.54 -1.82
CA GLY A 188 -11.17 9.70 -1.75
C GLY A 188 -11.18 8.57 -2.77
N VAL A 189 -10.17 7.70 -2.68
CA VAL A 189 -10.10 6.43 -3.42
C VAL A 189 -11.34 5.56 -3.22
N TYR A 190 -11.97 5.68 -2.05
CA TYR A 190 -13.17 4.96 -1.64
C TYR A 190 -14.37 5.19 -2.56
N GLY A 191 -14.57 6.41 -3.07
CA GLY A 191 -15.63 6.71 -4.03
C GLY A 191 -15.46 5.93 -5.35
N ILE A 192 -14.21 5.77 -5.79
CA ILE A 192 -13.89 5.02 -7.00
C ILE A 192 -14.09 3.51 -6.75
N SER A 193 -13.60 2.99 -5.63
CA SER A 193 -13.88 1.59 -5.21
C SER A 193 -15.38 1.32 -5.16
N TRP A 194 -16.16 2.27 -4.63
CA TRP A 194 -17.62 2.18 -4.54
C TRP A 194 -18.26 1.98 -5.91
N LEU A 195 -17.90 2.82 -6.90
CA LEU A 195 -18.43 2.73 -8.26
C LEU A 195 -18.11 1.38 -8.93
N ILE A 196 -16.88 0.88 -8.74
CA ILE A 196 -16.44 -0.39 -9.30
C ILE A 196 -17.23 -1.55 -8.68
N VAL A 197 -17.36 -1.58 -7.35
CA VAL A 197 -18.11 -2.65 -6.67
C VAL A 197 -19.60 -2.55 -6.96
N PHE A 198 -20.15 -1.34 -7.10
CA PHE A 198 -21.53 -1.14 -7.51
C PHE A 198 -21.80 -1.75 -8.89
N ALA A 199 -20.91 -1.51 -9.86
CA ALA A 199 -20.99 -2.14 -11.18
C ALA A 199 -20.91 -3.67 -11.11
N ASN A 200 -19.94 -4.21 -10.37
CA ASN A 200 -19.80 -5.66 -10.17
C ASN A 200 -21.06 -6.27 -9.51
N ALA A 201 -21.64 -5.57 -8.55
CA ALA A 201 -22.84 -6.01 -7.87
C ALA A 201 -24.09 -5.95 -8.77
N LEU A 202 -24.17 -5.02 -9.73
CA LEU A 202 -25.21 -5.04 -10.77
C LEU A 202 -25.11 -6.32 -11.61
N PHE A 203 -23.91 -6.64 -12.12
CA PHE A 203 -23.68 -7.85 -12.91
C PHE A 203 -23.99 -9.12 -12.11
N ALA A 204 -23.48 -9.22 -10.89
CA ALA A 204 -23.72 -10.37 -10.02
C ALA A 204 -25.21 -10.52 -9.66
N THR A 205 -25.91 -9.41 -9.36
CA THR A 205 -27.34 -9.44 -9.04
C THR A 205 -28.18 -9.87 -10.24
N ALA A 206 -27.89 -9.36 -11.44
CA ALA A 206 -28.55 -9.78 -12.67
C ALA A 206 -28.36 -11.30 -12.92
N ALA A 207 -27.12 -11.78 -12.76
CA ALA A 207 -26.79 -13.20 -12.94
C ALA A 207 -27.47 -14.10 -11.91
N LEU A 208 -27.54 -13.68 -10.64
CA LEU A 208 -28.22 -14.41 -9.58
C LEU A 208 -29.74 -14.45 -9.76
N CYS A 209 -30.35 -13.36 -10.23
CA CYS A 209 -31.78 -13.36 -10.55
C CYS A 209 -32.09 -14.30 -11.73
N ARG A 210 -31.24 -14.29 -12.76
CA ARG A 210 -31.32 -15.23 -13.90
C ARG A 210 -31.19 -16.68 -13.42
N TRP A 211 -30.28 -16.94 -12.48
CA TRP A 211 -30.08 -18.26 -11.88
C TRP A 211 -31.31 -18.73 -11.08
N LYS A 212 -31.98 -17.82 -10.36
CA LYS A 212 -33.23 -18.09 -9.64
C LYS A 212 -34.46 -18.13 -10.56
N GLU A 213 -34.24 -18.16 -11.88
CA GLU A 213 -35.29 -18.19 -12.91
C GLU A 213 -36.29 -17.02 -12.82
N ILE A 214 -35.86 -15.89 -12.28
CA ILE A 214 -36.68 -14.67 -12.25
C ILE A 214 -36.81 -14.13 -13.68
N LYS A 215 -38.04 -13.78 -14.09
CA LYS A 215 -38.31 -13.19 -15.41
C LYS A 215 -37.41 -11.99 -15.67
N TRP A 216 -36.75 -11.99 -16.83
CA TRP A 216 -35.79 -10.93 -17.19
C TRP A 216 -36.41 -9.53 -17.18
N THR A 217 -37.69 -9.41 -17.54
CA THR A 217 -38.42 -8.13 -17.48
C THR A 217 -38.46 -7.54 -16.05
N THR A 218 -38.63 -8.38 -15.04
CA THR A 218 -38.59 -7.96 -13.62
C THR A 218 -37.19 -7.54 -13.22
N VAL A 219 -36.16 -8.30 -13.64
CA VAL A 219 -34.75 -7.99 -13.35
C VAL A 219 -34.35 -6.66 -13.98
N ALA A 220 -34.65 -6.49 -15.28
CA ALA A 220 -34.38 -5.26 -16.00
C ALA A 220 -35.06 -4.06 -15.35
N ARG A 221 -36.34 -4.18 -14.94
CA ARG A 221 -37.04 -3.10 -14.23
C ARG A 221 -36.39 -2.73 -12.90
N GLN A 222 -35.94 -3.71 -12.12
CA GLN A 222 -35.30 -3.46 -10.82
C GLN A 222 -33.89 -2.88 -10.95
N LEU A 223 -33.15 -3.25 -12.00
CA LEU A 223 -31.78 -2.79 -12.19
C LEU A 223 -31.67 -1.56 -13.10
N ALA A 224 -32.72 -1.16 -13.81
CA ALA A 224 -32.72 -0.01 -14.71
C ALA A 224 -32.33 1.30 -14.02
N LEU A 225 -32.95 1.62 -12.88
CA LEU A 225 -32.64 2.86 -12.15
C LEU A 225 -31.20 2.84 -11.58
N PRO A 226 -30.75 1.80 -10.84
CA PRO A 226 -29.36 1.67 -10.42
C PRO A 226 -28.34 1.78 -11.56
N LEU A 227 -28.60 1.11 -12.69
CA LEU A 227 -27.71 1.17 -13.86
C LEU A 227 -27.68 2.58 -14.46
N ALA A 228 -28.84 3.21 -14.64
CA ALA A 228 -28.91 4.58 -15.14
C ALA A 228 -28.16 5.56 -14.22
N ALA A 229 -28.32 5.43 -12.90
CA ALA A 229 -27.59 6.23 -11.92
C ALA A 229 -26.07 6.05 -12.06
N LEU A 230 -25.58 4.80 -12.15
CA LEU A 230 -24.16 4.53 -12.38
C LEU A 230 -23.65 5.19 -13.67
N LEU A 231 -24.38 5.02 -14.78
CA LEU A 231 -23.98 5.59 -16.07
C LEU A 231 -23.96 7.12 -16.06
N VAL A 232 -24.93 7.76 -15.41
CA VAL A 232 -24.96 9.22 -15.23
C VAL A 232 -23.77 9.68 -14.40
N VAL A 233 -23.49 9.03 -13.26
CA VAL A 233 -22.34 9.38 -12.42
C VAL A 233 -21.03 9.19 -13.17
N LEU A 234 -20.84 8.08 -13.87
CA LEU A 234 -19.66 7.85 -14.70
C LEU A 234 -19.52 8.89 -15.81
N TYR A 235 -20.61 9.26 -16.47
CA TYR A 235 -20.61 10.33 -17.47
C TYR A 235 -20.18 11.67 -16.84
N CYS A 236 -20.80 12.07 -15.73
CA CYS A 236 -20.44 13.31 -15.02
C CYS A 236 -18.97 13.31 -14.60
N VAL A 237 -18.49 12.22 -14.00
CA VAL A 237 -17.11 12.13 -13.49
C VAL A 237 -16.07 12.07 -14.61
N ILE A 238 -16.36 11.42 -15.74
CA ILE A 238 -15.39 11.28 -16.84
C ILE A 238 -15.43 12.47 -17.80
N ARG A 239 -16.59 13.10 -18.00
CA ARG A 239 -16.81 14.13 -19.02
C ARG A 239 -16.97 15.54 -18.50
N ILE A 240 -17.49 15.73 -17.29
CA ILE A 240 -17.80 17.07 -16.75
C ILE A 240 -16.78 17.45 -15.67
N TYR A 241 -16.53 16.54 -14.73
CA TYR A 241 -15.69 16.81 -13.58
C TYR A 241 -14.24 17.22 -13.90
N PRO A 242 -13.54 16.60 -14.87
CA PRO A 242 -12.14 16.93 -15.11
C PRO A 242 -11.95 18.37 -15.57
N ASP A 243 -12.90 18.91 -16.35
CA ASP A 243 -12.87 20.29 -16.80
C ASP A 243 -13.06 21.25 -15.60
N HIS A 244 -13.96 20.91 -14.67
CA HIS A 244 -14.12 21.65 -13.42
C HIS A 244 -12.87 21.58 -12.52
N ALA A 245 -12.24 20.41 -12.42
CA ALA A 245 -11.02 20.22 -11.65
C ALA A 245 -9.85 21.04 -12.24
N LEU A 246 -9.75 21.12 -13.58
CA LEU A 246 -8.77 21.98 -14.26
C LEU A 246 -8.99 23.46 -13.96
N LEU A 247 -10.25 23.94 -13.99
CA LEU A 247 -10.56 25.33 -13.64
C LEU A 247 -10.15 25.67 -12.19
N LYS A 248 -10.32 24.73 -11.25
CA LYS A 248 -9.86 24.89 -9.86
C LYS A 248 -8.34 25.04 -9.79
N VAL A 249 -7.59 24.25 -10.55
CA VAL A 249 -6.12 24.34 -10.63
C VAL A 249 -5.68 25.65 -11.29
N GLU A 250 -6.35 26.07 -12.36
CA GLU A 250 -6.05 27.35 -13.03
C GLU A 250 -6.31 28.55 -12.14
N ALA A 251 -7.41 28.54 -11.38
CA ALA A 251 -7.70 29.58 -10.38
C ALA A 251 -6.61 29.63 -9.30
N MET A 252 -6.14 28.48 -8.80
CA MET A 252 -5.03 28.41 -7.84
C MET A 252 -3.74 29.01 -8.42
N ARG A 253 -3.42 28.71 -9.68
CA ARG A 253 -2.24 29.27 -10.37
C ARG A 253 -2.33 30.79 -10.56
N GLN A 254 -3.53 31.34 -10.73
CA GLN A 254 -3.74 32.78 -10.87
C GLN A 254 -3.67 33.53 -9.52
N SER A 255 -4.07 32.86 -8.42
CA SER A 255 -3.97 33.44 -7.08
C SER A 255 -2.57 33.40 -6.48
N ASP A 256 -1.67 32.62 -7.05
CA ASP A 256 -0.32 32.44 -6.52
C ASP A 256 0.59 33.60 -6.94
N ALA A 257 0.86 34.51 -6.01
CA ALA A 257 1.63 35.73 -6.25
C ALA A 257 3.14 35.46 -6.46
N GLU A 258 3.64 34.30 -6.03
CA GLU A 258 5.07 33.95 -6.02
C GLU A 258 5.54 33.21 -7.28
N GLY A 259 4.62 32.91 -8.22
CA GLY A 259 4.96 32.28 -9.50
C GLY A 259 5.39 30.80 -9.37
N THR A 260 6.06 30.28 -10.40
CA THR A 260 6.50 28.88 -10.43
C THR A 260 7.93 28.73 -9.90
N ILE A 261 8.16 27.84 -8.94
CA ILE A 261 9.51 27.45 -8.53
C ILE A 261 10.02 26.24 -9.32
N ARG A 262 11.33 26.18 -9.56
CA ARG A 262 11.99 25.01 -10.13
C ARG A 262 12.48 24.10 -9.01
N ILE A 263 12.18 22.81 -9.10
CA ILE A 263 12.55 21.81 -8.08
C ILE A 263 13.48 20.78 -8.74
N ALA A 264 14.59 20.45 -8.08
CA ALA A 264 15.43 19.31 -8.43
C ALA A 264 15.14 18.15 -7.49
N VAL A 265 14.90 16.95 -8.03
CA VAL A 265 14.68 15.73 -7.23
C VAL A 265 15.83 14.78 -7.48
N LEU A 266 16.59 14.47 -6.44
CA LEU A 266 17.79 13.63 -6.54
C LEU A 266 17.40 12.17 -6.29
N GLN A 267 17.98 11.26 -7.07
CA GLN A 267 17.83 9.83 -6.88
C GLN A 267 19.22 9.18 -6.88
N PRO A 268 19.85 9.00 -5.70
CA PRO A 268 21.21 8.47 -5.58
C PRO A 268 21.42 7.08 -6.19
N ASN A 269 20.34 6.32 -6.37
CA ASN A 269 20.38 4.95 -6.86
C ASN A 269 21.34 4.05 -6.06
N ILE A 270 21.54 4.37 -4.77
CA ILE A 270 22.29 3.54 -3.83
C ILE A 270 21.51 2.24 -3.66
N SER A 271 22.18 1.11 -3.89
CA SER A 271 21.54 -0.20 -3.81
C SER A 271 21.18 -0.55 -2.36
N GLN A 272 20.13 -1.35 -2.17
CA GLN A 272 19.77 -1.78 -0.82
C GLN A 272 20.85 -2.66 -0.17
N LEU A 273 21.64 -3.39 -0.95
CA LEU A 273 22.74 -4.19 -0.41
C LEU A 273 23.88 -3.30 0.14
N GLU A 274 24.19 -2.19 -0.51
CA GLU A 274 25.14 -1.20 0.02
C GLU A 274 24.58 -0.56 1.30
N LYS A 275 23.30 -0.20 1.32
CA LYS A 275 22.65 0.33 2.55
C LYS A 275 22.68 -0.67 3.70
N VAL A 276 22.34 -1.94 3.45
CA VAL A 276 22.39 -2.98 4.49
C VAL A 276 23.83 -3.22 4.96
N GLY A 277 24.81 -3.14 4.06
CA GLY A 277 26.24 -3.26 4.39
C GLY A 277 26.68 -2.32 5.52
N TYR A 278 26.15 -1.09 5.56
CA TYR A 278 26.37 -0.17 6.68
C TYR A 278 25.82 -0.71 8.01
N TYR A 279 24.57 -1.16 8.03
CA TYR A 279 23.91 -1.66 9.24
C TYR A 279 24.43 -3.04 9.70
N SER A 280 25.01 -3.82 8.78
CA SER A 280 25.56 -5.16 9.06
C SER A 280 27.08 -5.19 9.15
N ALA A 281 27.74 -4.02 9.15
CA ALA A 281 29.20 -3.91 9.20
C ALA A 281 29.75 -4.59 10.46
N THR A 282 30.84 -5.34 10.29
CA THR A 282 31.47 -6.09 11.40
C THR A 282 32.50 -5.27 12.16
N SER A 283 32.89 -4.13 11.59
CA SER A 283 33.83 -3.18 12.17
C SER A 283 33.36 -1.74 11.95
N GLU A 284 33.77 -0.84 12.84
CA GLU A 284 33.48 0.59 12.72
C GLU A 284 34.09 1.20 11.46
N GLU A 285 35.28 0.75 11.06
CA GLU A 285 35.96 1.22 9.85
C GLU A 285 35.16 0.89 8.58
N GLU A 286 34.60 -0.32 8.51
CA GLU A 286 33.73 -0.75 7.42
C GLU A 286 32.43 0.06 7.37
N ALA A 287 31.79 0.29 8.52
CA ALA A 287 30.60 1.12 8.63
C ALA A 287 30.88 2.57 8.19
N LEU A 288 31.97 3.16 8.66
CA LEU A 288 32.37 4.52 8.32
C LEU A 288 32.68 4.65 6.83
N ALA A 289 33.40 3.69 6.24
CA ALA A 289 33.70 3.69 4.81
C ALA A 289 32.42 3.61 3.95
N ALA A 290 31.45 2.77 4.33
CA ALA A 290 30.16 2.68 3.65
C ALA A 290 29.35 3.98 3.79
N GLU A 291 29.32 4.58 4.98
CA GLU A 291 28.66 5.86 5.23
C GLU A 291 29.28 6.99 4.39
N GLN A 292 30.61 7.08 4.35
CA GLN A 292 31.34 8.06 3.56
C GLN A 292 31.10 7.88 2.06
N GLN A 293 31.12 6.64 1.56
CA GLN A 293 30.82 6.34 0.17
C GLN A 293 29.40 6.81 -0.21
N MET A 294 28.38 6.43 0.57
CA MET A 294 26.99 6.83 0.32
C MET A 294 26.80 8.35 0.39
N THR A 295 27.38 8.99 1.42
CA THR A 295 27.36 10.44 1.60
C THR A 295 28.01 11.14 0.40
N SER A 296 29.17 10.67 -0.06
CA SER A 296 29.87 11.25 -1.21
C SER A 296 29.07 11.16 -2.51
N THR A 297 28.32 10.06 -2.71
CA THR A 297 27.41 9.91 -3.85
C THR A 297 26.29 10.94 -3.81
N THR A 298 25.68 11.15 -2.64
CA THR A 298 24.63 12.16 -2.44
C THR A 298 25.16 13.58 -2.66
N LEU A 299 26.34 13.90 -2.13
CA LEU A 299 26.96 15.23 -2.30
C LEU A 299 27.38 15.50 -3.76
N ARG A 300 27.86 14.49 -4.48
CA ARG A 300 28.18 14.63 -5.92
C ARG A 300 26.93 14.96 -6.73
N LEU A 301 25.80 14.31 -6.43
CA LEU A 301 24.54 14.64 -7.10
C LEU A 301 24.03 16.04 -6.77
N LEU A 302 24.32 16.56 -5.57
CA LEU A 302 24.08 17.96 -5.26
C LEU A 302 24.90 18.89 -6.15
N GLU A 303 26.20 18.62 -6.33
CA GLU A 303 27.06 19.40 -7.22
C GLU A 303 26.54 19.41 -8.67
N GLU A 304 26.05 18.27 -9.16
CA GLU A 304 25.47 18.14 -10.50
C GLU A 304 24.20 18.97 -10.70
N THR A 305 23.55 19.44 -9.63
CA THR A 305 22.43 20.39 -9.74
C THR A 305 22.86 21.82 -10.02
N SER A 306 24.17 22.11 -10.05
CA SER A 306 24.69 23.44 -10.39
C SER A 306 24.20 23.89 -11.76
N GLY A 307 23.73 25.13 -11.85
CA GLY A 307 23.14 25.67 -13.08
C GLY A 307 21.71 25.20 -13.37
N SER A 308 21.14 24.29 -12.56
CA SER A 308 19.73 23.89 -12.70
C SER A 308 18.75 25.02 -12.43
N GLN A 309 19.16 26.07 -11.70
CA GLN A 309 18.30 27.16 -11.21
C GLN A 309 17.15 26.66 -10.32
N ALA A 310 17.28 25.46 -9.74
CA ALA A 310 16.33 24.98 -8.75
C ALA A 310 16.34 25.90 -7.52
N LYS A 311 15.16 26.16 -6.97
CA LYS A 311 14.99 26.88 -5.68
C LYS A 311 14.78 25.94 -4.51
N LEU A 312 14.41 24.69 -4.81
CA LEU A 312 14.31 23.60 -3.84
C LEU A 312 14.95 22.35 -4.44
N ILE A 313 15.77 21.69 -3.65
CA ILE A 313 16.38 20.40 -3.96
C ILE A 313 15.79 19.38 -2.98
N VAL A 314 15.23 18.30 -3.50
CA VAL A 314 14.60 17.24 -2.70
C VAL A 314 15.39 15.94 -2.86
N MET A 315 15.77 15.34 -1.74
CA MET A 315 16.43 14.05 -1.67
C MET A 315 15.51 13.00 -1.01
N PRO A 316 15.73 11.70 -1.25
CA PRO A 316 14.86 10.65 -0.73
C PRO A 316 15.01 10.41 0.78
N GLU A 317 14.21 9.47 1.28
CA GLU A 317 14.31 8.90 2.62
C GLU A 317 15.71 8.31 2.88
N SER A 318 16.25 8.58 4.06
CA SER A 318 17.59 8.17 4.50
C SER A 318 18.65 8.40 3.40
N SER A 319 18.77 9.67 2.98
CA SER A 319 19.81 10.17 2.07
C SER A 319 21.17 10.27 2.75
N PHE A 320 21.16 10.46 4.07
CA PHE A 320 22.31 10.29 4.94
C PHE A 320 22.00 9.19 5.94
N ASN A 321 22.77 8.11 5.86
CA ASN A 321 22.58 6.89 6.65
C ASN A 321 23.21 6.96 8.04
N SER A 322 23.88 8.06 8.39
CA SER A 322 24.50 8.15 9.70
C SER A 322 23.45 8.07 10.79
N THR A 323 23.59 7.05 11.63
CA THR A 323 22.73 6.85 12.80
C THR A 323 22.73 8.10 13.71
N TYR A 324 23.84 8.83 13.73
CA TYR A 324 24.08 10.01 14.57
C TYR A 324 24.06 11.33 13.78
N PHE A 325 23.31 11.39 12.66
CA PHE A 325 23.24 12.56 11.77
C PHE A 325 23.12 13.90 12.52
N VAL A 326 22.24 13.97 13.52
CA VAL A 326 21.98 15.19 14.31
C VAL A 326 23.20 15.77 15.03
N TYR A 327 24.27 14.98 15.19
CA TYR A 327 25.53 15.39 15.81
C TYR A 327 26.64 15.69 14.80
N GLN A 328 26.41 15.51 13.49
CA GLN A 328 27.41 15.74 12.45
C GLN A 328 27.48 17.20 12.00
N LYS A 329 28.05 18.04 12.86
CA LYS A 329 28.17 19.48 12.61
C LYS A 329 28.86 19.80 11.28
N GLU A 330 29.93 19.08 10.93
CA GLU A 330 30.68 19.28 9.69
C GLU A 330 29.82 18.99 8.45
N LEU A 331 28.97 17.97 8.51
CA LEU A 331 28.04 17.65 7.44
C LEU A 331 26.94 18.73 7.33
N HIS A 332 26.39 19.20 8.45
CA HIS A 332 25.42 20.29 8.47
C HIS A 332 25.98 21.57 7.81
N GLU A 333 27.21 21.94 8.17
CA GLU A 333 27.90 23.09 7.57
C GLU A 333 28.17 22.88 6.07
N THR A 334 28.51 21.65 5.67
CA THR A 334 28.69 21.28 4.27
C THR A 334 27.39 21.45 3.47
N LEU A 335 26.28 20.94 3.98
CA LEU A 335 24.97 21.11 3.33
C LEU A 335 24.55 22.58 3.27
N ALA A 336 24.81 23.36 4.33
CA ALA A 336 24.55 24.79 4.32
C ALA A 336 25.40 25.54 3.27
N ARG A 337 26.65 25.12 3.04
CA ARG A 337 27.49 25.64 1.94
C ARG A 337 26.89 25.30 0.58
N TYR A 338 26.42 24.07 0.38
CA TYR A 338 25.74 23.68 -0.87
C TYR A 338 24.47 24.50 -1.10
N ALA A 339 23.61 24.63 -0.10
CA ALA A 339 22.37 25.40 -0.21
C ALA A 339 22.64 26.86 -0.63
N ARG A 340 23.67 27.50 -0.02
CA ARG A 340 24.13 28.84 -0.41
C ARG A 340 24.71 28.89 -1.82
N ALA A 341 25.59 27.96 -2.16
CA ALA A 341 26.28 27.95 -3.45
C ALA A 341 25.33 27.71 -4.63
N LEU A 342 24.31 26.88 -4.42
CA LEU A 342 23.29 26.54 -5.41
C LEU A 342 22.12 27.53 -5.42
N ASP A 343 22.08 28.47 -4.47
CA ASP A 343 20.97 29.40 -4.25
C ASP A 343 19.61 28.67 -4.14
N ALA A 344 19.60 27.56 -3.40
CA ALA A 344 18.48 26.62 -3.29
C ALA A 344 18.36 26.05 -1.87
N ASP A 345 17.13 25.85 -1.40
CA ASP A 345 16.87 25.13 -0.16
C ASP A 345 16.98 23.61 -0.40
N ILE A 346 17.32 22.82 0.63
CA ILE A 346 17.55 21.37 0.52
C ILE A 346 16.66 20.62 1.52
N LEU A 347 15.71 19.83 1.02
CA LEU A 347 14.86 18.92 1.80
C LEU A 347 15.35 17.49 1.63
N PHE A 348 15.61 16.77 2.72
CA PHE A 348 16.15 15.41 2.66
C PHE A 348 15.71 14.55 3.85
N GLY A 349 15.70 13.23 3.67
CA GLY A 349 15.52 12.27 4.75
C GLY A 349 16.87 11.87 5.37
N ALA A 350 16.90 11.65 6.68
CA ALA A 350 18.04 11.07 7.39
C ALA A 350 17.56 10.31 8.63
N ASP A 351 18.34 9.32 9.04
CA ASP A 351 18.11 8.62 10.30
C ASP A 351 18.50 9.55 11.45
N ARG A 352 17.69 9.58 12.52
CA ARG A 352 17.89 10.45 13.67
C ARG A 352 17.91 9.63 14.94
N ARG A 353 19.07 9.56 15.59
CA ARG A 353 19.21 8.97 16.92
C ARG A 353 19.61 10.04 17.93
N GLU A 354 18.73 10.29 18.89
CA GLU A 354 18.93 11.28 19.95
C GLU A 354 19.07 10.62 21.31
N THR A 355 19.69 11.28 22.29
CA THR A 355 19.60 10.83 23.68
C THR A 355 18.16 10.91 24.17
N GLN A 356 17.77 10.05 25.12
CA GLN A 356 16.44 10.12 25.74
C GLN A 356 16.14 11.50 26.35
N SER A 357 17.16 12.18 26.90
CA SER A 357 17.06 13.55 27.42
C SER A 357 16.75 14.58 26.34
N ASP A 358 17.44 14.53 25.20
CA ASP A 358 17.24 15.46 24.09
C ASP A 358 15.89 15.23 23.43
N TYR A 359 15.50 13.98 23.25
CA TYR A 359 14.19 13.59 22.76
C TYR A 359 13.06 14.12 23.67
N ALA A 360 13.18 13.92 24.99
CA ALA A 360 12.19 14.40 25.96
C ALA A 360 12.16 15.94 26.05
N ALA A 361 13.32 16.61 25.98
CA ALA A 361 13.40 18.07 25.92
C ALA A 361 12.67 18.59 24.68
N ARG A 362 12.86 17.94 23.53
CA ARG A 362 12.20 18.30 22.28
C ARG A 362 10.67 18.26 22.39
N LEU A 363 10.12 17.15 22.87
CA LEU A 363 8.66 16.98 23.04
C LEU A 363 8.02 17.97 24.03
N ARG A 364 8.76 18.43 25.05
CA ARG A 364 8.24 19.38 26.06
C ARG A 364 8.02 20.79 25.54
N HIS A 365 8.69 21.19 24.46
CA HIS A 365 8.34 22.42 23.75
C HIS A 365 8.10 22.05 22.28
N PRO A 366 6.85 21.68 21.91
CA PRO A 366 6.52 21.38 20.53
C PRO A 366 6.93 22.54 19.63
N PHE A 367 7.39 22.22 18.43
CA PHE A 367 8.16 23.12 17.58
C PHE A 367 7.30 24.30 17.09
N THR A 368 7.51 25.51 17.60
CA THR A 368 6.72 26.71 17.25
C THR A 368 7.35 27.57 16.15
N GLY A 369 8.34 27.07 15.40
CA GLY A 369 8.88 27.77 14.24
C GLY A 369 9.80 28.96 14.54
N HIS A 370 10.28 29.12 15.78
CA HIS A 370 11.22 30.19 16.14
C HIS A 370 12.55 29.62 16.68
N SER A 371 13.62 30.30 16.28
CA SER A 371 15.05 29.91 16.23
C SER A 371 15.77 29.71 17.58
N GLU A 372 15.07 29.46 18.68
CA GLU A 372 15.69 29.46 20.01
C GLU A 372 16.28 28.11 20.45
N ARG A 373 16.17 27.05 19.63
CA ARG A 373 16.74 25.73 19.92
C ARG A 373 17.96 25.43 19.07
N SER A 374 19.08 25.14 19.73
CA SER A 374 20.26 24.52 19.14
C SER A 374 20.06 23.00 19.00
N PHE A 375 20.66 22.40 17.97
CA PHE A 375 20.79 20.94 17.91
C PHE A 375 21.47 20.39 19.18
N PRO A 376 21.11 19.18 19.62
CA PRO A 376 21.77 18.59 20.77
C PRO A 376 23.26 18.44 20.45
N ASN A 377 24.11 18.83 21.38
CA ASN A 377 25.54 18.63 21.28
C ASN A 377 25.87 17.35 22.03
N LEU A 378 26.02 16.23 21.33
CA LEU A 378 27.00 15.25 21.78
C LEU A 378 28.38 15.78 21.37
N VAL A 379 29.40 15.56 22.19
CA VAL A 379 30.78 15.70 21.74
C VAL A 379 31.08 14.54 20.79
N VAL A 380 30.55 14.58 19.57
CA VAL A 380 31.02 13.77 18.46
C VAL A 380 32.08 14.61 17.76
N ARG A 381 33.33 14.14 17.71
CA ARG A 381 34.39 14.89 17.03
C ARG A 381 34.95 14.13 15.83
N SER A 382 34.75 14.77 14.68
CA SER A 382 35.62 14.88 13.51
C SER A 382 35.81 13.64 12.63
N MET A 383 35.54 13.80 11.33
CA MET A 383 36.03 12.91 10.27
C MET A 383 37.55 13.00 10.04
N GLU A 384 38.22 13.95 10.69
CA GLU A 384 39.67 14.15 10.67
C GLU A 384 40.22 14.00 12.10
N GLY A 385 40.50 12.77 12.54
CA GLY A 385 41.09 12.53 13.87
C GLY A 385 40.96 11.10 14.39
N GLN A 386 41.89 10.72 15.28
CA GLN A 386 41.97 9.40 15.94
C GLN A 386 40.62 8.98 16.58
N PRO A 387 40.24 7.69 16.51
CA PRO A 387 38.96 7.21 17.06
C PRO A 387 38.96 7.38 18.58
N VAL A 388 38.12 8.28 19.08
CA VAL A 388 37.83 8.37 20.51
C VAL A 388 36.53 7.62 20.73
N LEU A 389 36.61 6.53 21.49
CA LEU A 389 35.46 5.76 21.97
C LEU A 389 34.48 6.71 22.66
N LEU A 390 33.29 6.85 22.08
CA LEU A 390 32.13 7.39 22.77
C LEU A 390 31.65 6.29 23.73
N GLU A 391 31.43 6.62 25.00
CA GLU A 391 30.46 5.85 25.77
C GLU A 391 29.10 6.17 25.14
N GLU A 392 28.50 5.21 24.42
CA GLU A 392 27.14 5.39 23.92
C GLU A 392 26.25 5.74 25.13
N PRO A 393 25.47 6.83 25.07
CA PRO A 393 24.54 7.15 26.14
C PRO A 393 23.60 5.95 26.37
N GLU A 394 23.37 5.59 27.63
CA GLU A 394 22.69 4.33 28.03
C GLU A 394 21.35 4.10 27.30
N GLU A 395 20.62 5.16 26.93
CA GLU A 395 19.39 5.08 26.14
C GLU A 395 19.29 6.15 25.04
N THR A 396 19.00 5.70 23.83
CA THR A 396 18.79 6.53 22.64
C THR A 396 17.45 6.24 21.97
N VAL A 397 16.89 7.25 21.30
CA VAL A 397 15.61 7.17 20.59
C VAL A 397 15.85 7.32 19.08
N PRO A 398 15.71 6.24 18.29
CA PRO A 398 15.82 6.33 16.84
C PRO A 398 14.48 6.79 16.22
N THR A 399 14.55 7.68 15.23
CA THR A 399 13.43 8.16 14.42
C THR A 399 13.86 8.23 12.96
N VAL A 400 12.93 8.00 12.04
CA VAL A 400 13.13 8.32 10.62
C VAL A 400 12.60 9.73 10.41
N ALA A 401 13.46 10.63 9.94
CA ALA A 401 13.14 12.05 9.92
C ALA A 401 13.42 12.70 8.55
N ALA A 402 12.72 13.81 8.28
CA ALA A 402 13.02 14.72 7.19
C ALA A 402 13.45 16.08 7.74
N PHE A 403 14.47 16.66 7.10
CA PHE A 403 15.14 17.88 7.50
C PHE A 403 15.17 18.89 6.36
N LEU A 404 15.17 20.18 6.69
CA LEU A 404 15.32 21.27 5.73
C LEU A 404 16.58 22.07 6.01
N VAL A 405 17.41 22.30 4.99
CA VAL A 405 18.46 23.32 4.97
C VAL A 405 17.94 24.50 4.18
N ARG A 406 17.88 25.67 4.82
CA ARG A 406 17.61 26.93 4.12
C ARG A 406 18.91 27.55 3.65
N ARG A 407 18.91 28.10 2.43
CA ARG A 407 20.10 28.77 1.87
C ARG A 407 20.56 29.96 2.72
N GLU A 408 19.65 30.65 3.41
CA GLU A 408 19.97 31.83 4.22
C GLU A 408 20.40 31.48 5.66
N GLU A 409 19.88 30.40 6.23
CA GLU A 409 20.00 30.08 7.67
C GLU A 409 20.80 28.79 7.96
N GLY A 410 21.01 27.94 6.95
CA GLY A 410 21.58 26.61 7.13
C GLY A 410 20.54 25.57 7.56
N LEU A 411 20.98 24.52 8.26
CA LEU A 411 20.09 23.46 8.73
C LEU A 411 19.08 24.03 9.72
N THR A 412 17.79 23.94 9.37
CA THR A 412 16.70 24.43 10.22
C THR A 412 16.48 23.49 11.40
N SER A 413 15.95 24.03 12.49
CA SER A 413 15.54 23.23 13.64
C SER A 413 14.18 22.54 13.43
N THR A 414 13.47 22.87 12.34
CA THR A 414 12.21 22.24 11.92
C THR A 414 12.51 20.83 11.41
N VAL A 415 11.88 19.83 12.01
CA VAL A 415 12.05 18.43 11.61
C VAL A 415 10.71 17.73 11.56
N TYR A 416 10.52 16.88 10.57
CA TYR A 416 9.39 15.96 10.47
C TYR A 416 9.84 14.57 10.90
N ASP A 417 9.20 14.01 11.93
CA ASP A 417 9.40 12.61 12.33
C ASP A 417 8.30 11.73 11.72
N LYS A 418 8.67 10.59 11.16
CA LYS A 418 7.72 9.65 10.50
C LYS A 418 6.64 9.19 11.48
N ILE A 419 5.38 9.53 11.19
CA ILE A 419 4.22 9.23 12.06
C ILE A 419 3.77 7.77 11.90
N HIS A 420 3.61 7.33 10.65
CA HIS A 420 3.13 5.99 10.31
C HIS A 420 4.31 5.08 9.96
N LEU A 421 4.68 4.23 10.93
CA LEU A 421 5.76 3.26 10.75
C LEU A 421 5.25 1.97 10.11
N VAL A 422 6.10 1.35 9.29
CA VAL A 422 5.82 0.08 8.62
C VAL A 422 5.85 -1.07 9.63
N PRO A 423 4.72 -1.80 9.85
CA PRO A 423 4.72 -3.00 10.69
C PRO A 423 5.71 -4.06 10.21
N PHE A 424 6.44 -4.65 11.15
CA PHE A 424 7.48 -5.67 10.96
C PHE A 424 8.70 -5.23 10.15
N GLY A 425 8.77 -3.95 9.73
CA GLY A 425 9.98 -3.32 9.20
C GLY A 425 10.57 -2.31 10.18
N GLU A 426 9.75 -1.38 10.67
CA GLU A 426 10.16 -0.24 11.51
C GLU A 426 9.58 -0.29 12.94
N THR A 427 8.66 -1.22 13.18
CA THR A 427 8.00 -1.41 14.48
C THR A 427 7.47 -2.84 14.54
N ALA A 428 7.36 -3.47 15.71
CA ALA A 428 6.75 -4.78 15.89
C ALA A 428 5.43 -4.67 16.68
N PRO A 429 4.28 -4.40 16.02
CA PRO A 429 3.02 -4.15 16.74
C PRO A 429 2.65 -5.33 17.66
N ILE A 430 2.40 -5.08 18.94
CA ILE A 430 2.08 -6.09 19.98
C ILE A 430 3.26 -7.00 20.37
N PHE A 431 4.22 -7.23 19.48
CA PHE A 431 5.35 -8.14 19.68
C PHE A 431 6.52 -7.54 20.45
N ASP A 432 6.59 -6.22 20.61
CA ASP A 432 7.54 -5.57 21.54
C ASP A 432 7.37 -6.04 23.00
N ARG A 433 6.27 -6.74 23.30
CA ARG A 433 5.96 -7.30 24.62
C ARG A 433 6.19 -8.81 24.72
N ILE A 434 6.67 -9.47 23.66
CA ILE A 434 6.90 -10.92 23.62
C ILE A 434 8.42 -11.16 23.49
N PRO A 435 9.14 -11.44 24.60
CA PRO A 435 10.61 -11.43 24.63
C PRO A 435 11.28 -12.33 23.58
N PHE A 436 10.76 -13.55 23.41
CA PHE A 436 11.33 -14.52 22.47
C PHE A 436 11.03 -14.19 21.00
N PHE A 437 10.05 -13.33 20.70
CA PHE A 437 9.66 -13.06 19.31
C PHE A 437 10.62 -12.07 18.63
N GLN A 438 11.26 -11.20 19.41
CA GLN A 438 12.26 -10.24 18.91
C GLN A 438 13.56 -10.92 18.45
N GLU A 439 13.97 -12.01 19.11
CA GLU A 439 15.18 -12.76 18.76
C GLU A 439 15.07 -13.50 17.40
N TYR A 440 13.85 -13.87 16.99
CA TYR A 440 13.61 -14.66 15.78
C TYR A 440 13.19 -13.80 14.58
N ILE A 441 12.61 -12.62 14.80
CA ILE A 441 12.41 -11.63 13.74
C ILE A 441 13.63 -10.72 13.70
N LEU A 442 14.74 -11.33 13.27
CA LEU A 442 15.94 -10.60 12.85
C LEU A 442 15.50 -9.43 11.94
N MET A 443 15.94 -8.21 12.28
CA MET A 443 15.81 -6.96 11.51
C MET A 443 14.56 -6.07 11.71
N VAL A 444 13.70 -6.25 12.73
CA VAL A 444 12.68 -5.20 13.00
C VAL A 444 13.35 -3.98 13.62
N GLY A 445 13.30 -2.83 12.94
CA GLY A 445 13.71 -1.55 13.52
C GLY A 445 12.81 -1.19 14.72
N THR A 446 13.38 -0.58 15.75
CA THR A 446 12.66 -0.08 16.93
C THR A 446 12.51 1.44 16.87
N TYR A 447 12.01 1.95 15.73
CA TYR A 447 11.84 3.39 15.54
C TYR A 447 10.71 3.94 16.42
N ALA A 448 10.94 5.12 17.01
CA ALA A 448 9.90 5.90 17.63
C ALA A 448 9.03 6.61 16.58
N ARG A 449 7.75 6.79 16.91
CA ARG A 449 6.76 7.44 16.02
C ARG A 449 6.74 8.95 16.23
N GLY A 450 6.69 9.69 15.13
CA GLY A 450 6.30 11.10 15.15
C GLY A 450 4.86 11.27 15.66
N THR A 451 4.58 12.42 16.27
CA THR A 451 3.27 12.73 16.87
C THR A 451 2.58 13.95 16.27
N GLU A 452 3.28 14.71 15.43
CA GLU A 452 2.82 15.99 14.90
C GLU A 452 3.03 16.08 13.39
N TYR A 453 2.13 16.78 12.71
CA TYR A 453 2.33 17.18 11.33
C TYR A 453 3.25 18.41 11.28
N THR A 454 4.30 18.35 10.47
CA THR A 454 5.29 19.43 10.36
C THR A 454 5.08 20.22 9.07
N ILE A 455 5.03 21.55 9.18
CA ILE A 455 5.11 22.48 8.05
C ILE A 455 6.51 23.08 8.08
N PHE A 456 7.29 22.84 7.02
CA PHE A 456 8.54 23.55 6.80
C PHE A 456 8.23 24.96 6.27
N GLN A 457 8.77 25.98 6.92
CA GLN A 457 8.60 27.40 6.57
C GLN A 457 9.85 27.95 5.89
#